data_AF-A0A7K4B2E6-F1
#
_entry.id   AF-A0A7K4B2E6-F1
#
_cell.length_a   1.000
_cell.length_b   1.000
_cell.length_c   1.000
_cell.angle_alpha   90.00
_cell.angle_beta   90.00
_cell.angle_gamma   90.00
#
_symmetry.space_group_name_H-M   'P 1'
#
loop_
_entity.id
_entity.type
_entity.pdbx_description
1 polymer ?
#
loop_
_entity_poly.entity_id
_entity_poly.type
_entity_poly.pdbx_seq_one_letter_code
_entity_poly.pdbx_strand_id
1 'polypeptide(L)'
;MYPILTNSLVTCPILKMGDYNYFIHPITDGIPDIDPGLLREIATGLIRLLNLEDVKYIVTAEAMGIPVATALSLMTDIPVNIIRKRKYSLPGECDVCQVTGYSKGGMYINGIKPGDRVVIVDDVISTGGTMNGIIEALQSIGAEIVDIGFVIRKGDPVLKLPYSYLVSIEVTDLVRVIDKCS
;
A
#
# COMPACT_ATOMS: atom_id res chain seq x y z
N MET A 1 7.11 -8.91 15.67
CA MET A 1 6.23 -10.07 15.39
C MET A 1 4.79 -9.58 15.27
N TYR A 2 4.01 -10.09 14.31
CA TYR A 2 2.65 -9.59 13.97
C TYR A 2 1.56 -10.63 14.25
N PRO A 3 1.26 -10.97 15.52
CA PRO A 3 0.31 -12.03 15.84
C PRO A 3 -1.12 -11.73 15.38
N ILE A 4 -1.61 -10.49 15.50
CA ILE A 4 -2.97 -10.13 15.11
C ILE A 4 -3.12 -10.23 13.60
N LEU A 5 -2.20 -9.63 12.83
CA LEU A 5 -2.17 -9.69 11.37
C LEU A 5 -2.00 -11.12 10.85
N THR A 6 -1.12 -11.91 11.47
CA THR A 6 -0.94 -13.32 11.08
C THR A 6 -2.25 -14.08 11.27
N ASN A 7 -2.89 -13.92 12.43
CA ASN A 7 -4.13 -14.61 12.74
C ASN A 7 -5.26 -14.18 11.79
N SER A 8 -5.41 -12.87 11.55
CA SER A 8 -6.45 -12.35 10.66
C SER A 8 -6.30 -12.86 9.23
N LEU A 9 -5.07 -13.08 8.76
CA LEU A 9 -4.80 -13.65 7.43
C LEU A 9 -5.15 -15.14 7.36
N VAL A 10 -4.66 -15.97 8.29
CA VAL A 10 -4.88 -17.43 8.20
C VAL A 10 -6.32 -17.83 8.46
N THR A 11 -7.12 -16.98 9.11
CA THR A 11 -8.55 -17.22 9.35
C THR A 11 -9.47 -16.51 8.36
N CYS A 12 -8.91 -15.80 7.37
CA CYS A 12 -9.74 -15.01 6.46
C CYS A 12 -10.53 -15.89 5.47
N PRO A 13 -11.73 -15.45 5.05
CA PRO A 13 -12.51 -16.17 4.06
C PRO A 13 -11.82 -16.19 2.69
N ILE A 14 -11.96 -17.31 1.99
CA ILE A 14 -11.50 -17.50 0.61
C ILE A 14 -12.72 -17.52 -0.31
N LEU A 15 -12.68 -16.70 -1.34
CA LEU A 15 -13.67 -16.63 -2.40
C LEU A 15 -13.08 -17.17 -3.70
N LYS A 16 -13.74 -18.16 -4.29
CA LYS A 16 -13.35 -18.70 -5.60
C LYS A 16 -13.83 -17.76 -6.71
N MET A 17 -12.89 -17.24 -7.49
CA MET A 17 -13.11 -16.32 -8.61
C MET A 17 -12.69 -16.99 -9.90
N GLY A 18 -13.62 -17.70 -10.54
CA GLY A 18 -13.31 -18.53 -11.70
C GLY A 18 -12.27 -19.59 -11.35
N ASP A 19 -11.09 -19.48 -11.93
CA ASP A 19 -9.98 -20.44 -11.79
C ASP A 19 -8.99 -20.09 -10.67
N TYR A 20 -9.15 -18.97 -9.97
CA TYR A 20 -8.26 -18.58 -8.87
C TYR A 20 -9.01 -18.35 -7.55
N ASN A 21 -8.27 -18.46 -6.45
CA ASN A 21 -8.77 -18.18 -5.11
C ASN A 21 -8.36 -16.77 -4.68
N TYR A 22 -9.31 -16.03 -4.15
CA TYR A 22 -9.16 -14.66 -3.67
C TYR A 22 -9.39 -14.64 -2.17
N PHE A 23 -8.44 -14.11 -1.41
CA PHE A 23 -8.57 -13.95 0.03
C PHE A 23 -9.28 -12.62 0.31
N ILE A 24 -10.26 -12.64 1.20
CA ILE A 24 -11.00 -11.44 1.60
C ILE A 24 -10.55 -11.07 2.99
N HIS A 25 -9.92 -9.92 3.14
CA HIS A 25 -9.29 -9.52 4.40
C HIS A 25 -9.66 -8.07 4.79
N PRO A 26 -9.81 -7.75 6.09
CA PRO A 26 -10.21 -6.41 6.52
C PRO A 26 -9.36 -5.29 5.90
N ILE A 27 -8.05 -5.51 5.80
CA ILE A 27 -7.11 -4.50 5.28
C ILE A 27 -7.17 -4.36 3.76
N THR A 28 -7.50 -5.41 3.02
CA THR A 28 -7.48 -5.40 1.54
C THR A 28 -8.84 -5.20 0.91
N ASP A 29 -9.91 -5.41 1.69
CA ASP A 29 -11.29 -5.43 1.18
C ASP A 29 -12.24 -4.58 2.04
N GLY A 30 -11.83 -4.16 3.23
CA GLY A 30 -12.69 -3.49 4.20
C GLY A 30 -13.76 -4.42 4.82
N ILE A 31 -13.67 -5.73 4.56
CA ILE A 31 -14.58 -6.75 5.09
C ILE A 31 -13.81 -8.00 5.56
N PRO A 32 -14.15 -8.60 6.73
CA PRO A 32 -14.97 -8.01 7.80
C PRO A 32 -14.35 -6.70 8.32
N ASP A 33 -14.96 -6.09 9.34
CA ASP A 33 -14.58 -4.75 9.81
C ASP A 33 -13.08 -4.64 10.15
N ILE A 34 -12.54 -3.43 9.98
CA ILE A 34 -11.14 -3.13 10.23
C ILE A 34 -10.95 -2.87 11.73
N ASP A 35 -10.50 -3.90 12.45
CA ASP A 35 -10.21 -3.80 13.88
C ASP A 35 -9.09 -2.76 14.17
N PRO A 36 -9.30 -1.83 15.11
CA PRO A 36 -8.28 -0.86 15.48
C PRO A 36 -6.99 -1.46 16.05
N GLY A 37 -7.07 -2.64 16.69
CA GLY A 37 -5.90 -3.38 17.17
C GLY A 37 -5.04 -3.90 16.02
N LEU A 38 -5.67 -4.42 14.97
CA LEU A 38 -4.99 -4.79 13.73
C LEU A 38 -4.29 -3.59 13.09
N LEU A 39 -4.98 -2.44 12.95
CA LEU A 39 -4.36 -1.22 12.40
C LEU A 39 -3.16 -0.74 13.21
N ARG A 40 -3.26 -0.77 14.55
CA ARG A 40 -2.15 -0.39 15.43
C ARG A 40 -0.95 -1.32 15.27
N GLU A 41 -1.18 -2.63 15.18
CA GLU A 41 -0.10 -3.61 14.97
C GLU A 41 0.61 -3.37 13.63
N ILE A 42 -0.18 -3.14 12.57
CA ILE A 42 0.34 -2.85 11.22
C ILE A 42 1.16 -1.56 11.22
N ALA A 43 0.61 -0.45 11.73
CA ALA A 43 1.30 0.83 11.75
C ALA A 43 2.60 0.75 12.57
N THR A 44 2.58 0.09 13.73
CA THR A 44 3.79 -0.16 14.53
C THR A 44 4.84 -0.96 13.75
N GLY A 45 4.40 -1.98 12.99
CA GLY A 45 5.27 -2.75 12.11
C GLY A 45 5.92 -1.88 11.03
N LEU A 46 5.12 -1.06 10.35
CA LEU A 46 5.61 -0.17 9.29
C LEU A 46 6.58 0.88 9.84
N ILE A 47 6.34 1.45 11.02
CA ILE A 47 7.28 2.40 11.67
C ILE A 47 8.64 1.75 11.92
N ARG A 48 8.69 0.47 12.31
CA ARG A 48 9.94 -0.26 12.54
C ARG A 48 10.68 -0.58 11.25
N LEU A 49 9.94 -0.76 10.16
CA LEU A 49 10.45 -1.28 8.90
C LEU A 49 10.90 -0.18 7.95
N LEU A 50 10.20 0.95 7.94
CA LEU A 50 10.38 2.00 6.95
C LEU A 50 11.38 3.06 7.43
N ASN A 51 12.17 3.58 6.50
CA ASN A 51 12.87 4.84 6.72
C ASN A 51 11.88 6.01 6.65
N LEU A 52 11.67 6.67 7.78
CA LEU A 52 10.78 7.83 7.92
C LEU A 52 11.54 9.16 8.16
N GLU A 53 12.87 9.16 8.00
CA GLU A 53 13.70 10.34 8.22
C GLU A 53 13.42 11.44 7.20
N ASP A 54 13.06 12.63 7.72
CA ASP A 54 12.71 13.84 6.96
C ASP A 54 11.60 13.61 5.93
N VAL A 55 10.73 12.61 6.15
CA VAL A 55 9.60 12.34 5.28
C VAL A 55 8.53 13.41 5.47
N LYS A 56 8.15 14.06 4.37
CA LYS A 56 7.11 15.09 4.35
C LYS A 56 5.72 14.53 4.18
N TYR A 57 5.55 13.48 3.37
CA TYR A 57 4.25 12.87 3.12
C TYR A 57 4.32 11.35 3.11
N ILE A 58 3.29 10.73 3.69
CA ILE A 58 2.91 9.36 3.42
C ILE A 58 2.02 9.36 2.19
N VAL A 59 2.44 8.70 1.12
CA VAL A 59 1.68 8.59 -0.13
C VAL A 59 1.00 7.22 -0.19
N THR A 60 -0.28 7.19 -0.54
CA THR A 60 -1.02 5.94 -0.72
C THR A 60 -2.06 6.07 -1.85
N ALA A 61 -2.48 4.96 -2.42
CA ALA A 61 -3.56 4.94 -3.41
C ALA A 61 -4.90 4.58 -2.77
N GLU A 62 -5.98 5.16 -3.30
CA GLU A 62 -7.32 4.78 -2.87
C GLU A 62 -7.66 3.32 -3.27
N ALA A 63 -8.47 2.60 -2.51
CA ALA A 63 -9.07 3.02 -1.23
C ALA A 63 -8.44 2.33 -0.01
N MET A 64 -7.86 1.14 -0.18
CA MET A 64 -7.53 0.23 0.92
C MET A 64 -6.19 0.54 1.59
N GLY A 65 -5.29 1.25 0.92
CA GLY A 65 -4.12 1.82 1.56
C GLY A 65 -4.43 2.96 2.55
N ILE A 66 -5.61 3.60 2.44
CA ILE A 66 -5.98 4.78 3.26
C ILE A 66 -6.03 4.47 4.76
N PRO A 67 -6.72 3.42 5.25
CA PRO A 67 -6.71 3.07 6.68
C PRO A 67 -5.30 2.86 7.23
N VAL A 68 -4.43 2.20 6.46
CA VAL A 68 -3.04 1.93 6.84
C VAL A 68 -2.22 3.22 6.92
N ALA A 69 -2.29 4.05 5.87
CA ALA A 69 -1.61 5.34 5.83
C ALA A 69 -2.10 6.29 6.93
N THR A 70 -3.40 6.28 7.21
CA THR A 70 -4.00 7.10 8.28
C THR A 70 -3.50 6.66 9.65
N ALA A 71 -3.47 5.35 9.93
CA ALA A 71 -2.94 4.83 11.19
C ALA A 71 -1.44 5.18 11.35
N LEU A 72 -0.66 5.05 10.28
CA LEU A 72 0.76 5.45 10.29
C LEU A 72 0.92 6.94 10.55
N SER A 73 0.16 7.79 9.85
CA SER A 73 0.17 9.25 10.01
C SER A 73 -0.13 9.70 11.43
N LEU A 74 -1.17 9.13 12.06
CA LEU A 74 -1.53 9.44 13.43
C LEU A 74 -0.44 9.06 14.46
N MET A 75 0.43 8.12 14.12
CA MET A 75 1.51 7.65 14.99
C MET A 75 2.84 8.35 14.75
N THR A 76 3.02 8.99 13.58
CA THR A 76 4.30 9.60 13.17
C THR A 76 4.21 11.12 12.97
N ASP A 77 3.02 11.70 13.06
CA ASP A 77 2.71 13.09 12.72
C ASP A 77 3.04 13.49 11.27
N ILE A 78 3.28 12.52 10.39
CA ILE A 78 3.54 12.74 8.97
C ILE A 78 2.19 12.83 8.21
N PRO A 79 1.91 13.91 7.47
CA PRO A 79 0.66 14.04 6.72
C PRO A 79 0.49 12.99 5.59
N VAL A 80 -0.76 12.61 5.29
CA VAL A 80 -1.10 11.69 4.20
C VAL A 80 -1.45 12.45 2.91
N ASN A 81 -0.93 11.99 1.78
CA ASN A 81 -1.32 12.39 0.44
C ASN A 81 -1.90 11.20 -0.33
N ILE A 82 -3.12 11.37 -0.86
CA ILE A 82 -3.89 10.26 -1.45
C ILE A 82 -3.94 10.41 -2.97
N ILE A 83 -3.47 9.36 -3.66
CA ILE A 83 -3.65 9.15 -5.09
C ILE A 83 -5.07 8.63 -5.32
N ARG A 84 -5.81 9.27 -6.22
CA ARG A 84 -7.24 9.04 -6.42
C ARG A 84 -7.60 8.86 -7.89
N LYS A 85 -8.70 8.20 -8.20
CA LYS A 85 -9.23 8.08 -9.56
C LYS A 85 -9.98 9.34 -10.01
N ARG A 86 -10.42 10.19 -9.08
CA ARG A 86 -11.14 11.42 -9.41
C ARG A 86 -10.18 12.59 -9.70
N LYS A 87 -10.29 13.13 -10.91
CA LYS A 87 -9.64 14.39 -11.32
C LYS A 87 -10.40 15.59 -10.75
N TYR A 88 -9.70 16.55 -10.15
CA TYR A 88 -10.29 17.83 -9.70
C TYR A 88 -9.91 19.02 -10.57
N SER A 89 -8.94 18.87 -11.48
CA SER A 89 -8.41 19.92 -12.35
C SER A 89 -7.93 21.16 -11.59
N LEU A 90 -7.42 20.95 -10.37
CA LEU A 90 -6.83 22.00 -9.54
C LEU A 90 -5.36 22.24 -9.95
N PRO A 91 -4.82 23.46 -9.72
CA PRO A 91 -3.41 23.73 -9.95
C PRO A 91 -2.50 22.74 -9.21
N GLY A 92 -1.51 22.19 -9.91
CA GLY A 92 -0.58 21.20 -9.36
C GLY A 92 -1.14 19.78 -9.21
N GLU A 93 -2.26 19.46 -9.87
CA GLU A 93 -2.68 18.07 -10.08
C GLU A 93 -1.82 17.40 -11.15
N CYS A 94 -1.31 16.21 -10.84
CA CYS A 94 -0.49 15.40 -11.74
C CYS A 94 -1.19 14.09 -12.07
N ASP A 95 -1.11 13.69 -13.33
CA ASP A 95 -1.59 12.39 -13.80
C ASP A 95 -0.59 11.29 -13.38
N VAL A 96 -1.10 10.22 -12.77
CA VAL A 96 -0.39 9.00 -12.44
C VAL A 96 -0.85 7.94 -13.45
N CYS A 97 -0.04 7.70 -14.49
CA CYS A 97 -0.40 6.81 -15.59
C CYS A 97 -0.33 5.33 -15.14
N GLN A 98 -1.46 4.63 -15.19
CA GLN A 98 -1.48 3.16 -15.14
C GLN A 98 -1.08 2.61 -16.51
N VAL A 99 0.19 2.22 -16.67
CA VAL A 99 0.63 1.43 -17.84
C VAL A 99 0.40 -0.05 -17.54
N THR A 100 -0.86 -0.48 -17.38
CA THR A 100 -1.20 -1.92 -17.41
C THR A 100 -2.58 -2.13 -18.05
N GLY A 101 -2.63 -2.99 -19.06
CA GLY A 101 -3.70 -3.12 -20.06
C GLY A 101 -5.09 -3.58 -19.61
N TYR A 102 -5.46 -3.48 -18.33
CA TYR A 102 -6.77 -3.92 -17.84
C TYR A 102 -7.65 -2.82 -17.23
N SER A 103 -7.11 -1.65 -16.88
CA SER A 103 -7.90 -0.50 -16.42
C SER A 103 -7.40 0.80 -17.04
N LYS A 104 -8.14 1.33 -18.01
CA LYS A 104 -7.90 2.64 -18.65
C LYS A 104 -8.33 3.81 -17.74
N GLY A 105 -8.06 3.73 -16.44
CA GLY A 105 -8.42 4.76 -15.46
C GLY A 105 -7.21 5.60 -15.12
N GLY A 106 -7.29 6.92 -15.34
CA GLY A 106 -6.29 7.85 -14.83
C GLY A 106 -6.34 7.89 -13.29
N MET A 107 -5.18 7.94 -12.66
CA MET A 107 -5.03 8.29 -11.26
C MET A 107 -4.43 9.70 -11.15
N TYR A 108 -4.68 10.39 -10.04
CA TYR A 108 -4.36 11.79 -9.86
C TYR A 108 -3.82 12.04 -8.46
N ILE A 109 -2.79 12.89 -8.36
CA ILE A 109 -2.19 13.32 -7.08
C ILE A 109 -1.96 14.84 -7.10
N ASN A 110 -2.07 15.50 -5.94
CA ASN A 110 -1.82 16.94 -5.80
C ASN A 110 -0.91 17.23 -4.63
N GLY A 111 -0.27 18.40 -4.63
CA GLY A 111 0.38 18.95 -3.45
C GLY A 111 1.78 18.40 -3.15
N ILE A 112 2.26 17.45 -3.98
CA ILE A 112 3.66 17.03 -4.01
C ILE A 112 4.45 17.99 -4.89
N LYS A 113 5.61 18.42 -4.42
CA LYS A 113 6.52 19.35 -5.10
C LYS A 113 7.88 18.69 -5.36
N PRO A 114 8.67 19.22 -6.33
CA PRO A 114 10.05 18.79 -6.50
C PRO A 114 10.84 18.91 -5.18
N GLY A 115 11.61 17.88 -4.84
CA GLY A 115 12.39 17.78 -3.60
C GLY A 115 11.59 17.34 -2.37
N ASP A 116 10.27 17.16 -2.47
CA ASP A 116 9.51 16.58 -1.36
C ASP A 116 9.92 15.13 -1.15
N ARG A 117 10.30 14.80 0.08
CA ARG A 117 10.60 13.44 0.54
C ARG A 117 9.33 12.70 0.90
N VAL A 118 9.09 11.55 0.30
CA VAL A 118 7.84 10.79 0.47
C VAL A 118 8.13 9.33 0.78
N VAL A 119 7.29 8.73 1.62
CA VAL A 119 7.22 7.29 1.81
C VAL A 119 5.93 6.78 1.17
N ILE A 120 5.98 5.69 0.41
CA ILE A 120 4.77 5.10 -0.18
C ILE A 120 4.33 3.92 0.68
N VAL A 121 3.05 3.86 1.04
CA VAL A 121 2.48 2.72 1.76
C VAL A 121 1.20 2.21 1.11
N ASP A 122 1.04 0.90 1.05
CA ASP A 122 -0.19 0.27 0.55
C ASP A 122 -0.55 -1.02 1.31
N ASP A 123 -1.78 -1.47 1.14
CA ASP A 123 -2.31 -2.68 1.78
C ASP A 123 -1.63 -3.96 1.25
N VAL A 124 -1.59 -4.15 -0.07
CA VAL A 124 -1.10 -5.38 -0.69
C VAL A 124 -0.34 -5.11 -1.98
N ILE A 125 0.79 -5.80 -2.13
CA ILE A 125 1.53 -5.86 -3.40
C ILE A 125 1.40 -7.24 -4.03
N SER A 126 0.99 -7.28 -5.31
CA SER A 126 0.81 -8.51 -6.09
C SER A 126 1.74 -8.59 -7.30
N THR A 127 1.50 -7.79 -8.35
CA THR A 127 2.34 -7.79 -9.58
C THR A 127 3.34 -6.64 -9.61
N GLY A 128 3.01 -5.51 -8.98
CA GLY A 128 3.81 -4.28 -8.98
C GLY A 128 3.45 -3.27 -10.06
N GLY A 129 2.59 -3.62 -11.02
CA GLY A 129 2.25 -2.73 -12.16
C GLY A 129 1.72 -1.35 -11.75
N THR A 130 0.69 -1.31 -10.88
CA THR A 130 0.13 -0.05 -10.37
C THR A 130 1.18 0.76 -9.61
N MET A 131 1.94 0.11 -8.73
CA MET A 131 2.95 0.79 -7.91
C MET A 131 4.10 1.35 -8.77
N ASN A 132 4.53 0.65 -9.83
CA ASN A 132 5.54 1.19 -10.75
C ASN A 132 5.04 2.46 -11.46
N GLY A 133 3.76 2.54 -11.83
CA GLY A 133 3.17 3.77 -12.36
C GLY A 133 3.16 4.92 -11.35
N ILE A 134 2.91 4.61 -10.07
CA ILE A 134 2.99 5.59 -8.97
C ILE A 134 4.43 6.09 -8.80
N ILE A 135 5.40 5.18 -8.76
CA ILE A 135 6.83 5.50 -8.64
C ILE A 135 7.26 6.42 -9.79
N GLU A 136 6.94 6.07 -11.03
CA GLU A 136 7.27 6.87 -12.21
C GLU A 136 6.67 8.28 -12.15
N ALA A 137 5.41 8.39 -11.72
CA ALA A 137 4.73 9.68 -11.62
C ALA A 137 5.38 10.57 -10.54
N LEU A 138 5.65 10.02 -9.35
CA LEU A 138 6.31 10.77 -8.26
C LEU A 138 7.73 11.19 -8.65
N GLN A 139 8.50 10.32 -9.30
CA GLN A 139 9.82 10.67 -9.83
C GLN A 139 9.73 11.75 -10.92
N SER A 140 8.70 11.72 -11.77
CA SER A 140 8.49 12.74 -12.81
C SER A 140 8.11 14.11 -12.23
N ILE A 141 7.45 14.14 -11.06
CA ILE A 141 7.22 15.37 -10.29
C ILE A 141 8.53 15.88 -9.67
N GLY A 142 9.55 15.04 -9.53
CA GLY A 142 10.81 15.34 -8.85
C GLY A 142 10.75 15.09 -7.35
N ALA A 143 9.81 14.28 -6.86
CA ALA A 143 9.76 13.84 -5.47
C ALA A 143 10.85 12.79 -5.18
N GLU A 144 11.37 12.79 -3.97
CA GLU A 144 12.32 11.79 -3.48
C GLU A 144 11.54 10.68 -2.75
N ILE A 145 11.50 9.48 -3.34
CA ILE A 145 10.88 8.32 -2.69
C ILE A 145 11.90 7.72 -1.72
N VAL A 146 11.68 7.93 -0.43
CA VAL A 146 12.58 7.51 0.66
C VAL A 146 12.47 6.00 0.90
N ASP A 147 11.25 5.49 0.92
CA ASP A 147 10.98 4.06 1.14
C ASP A 147 9.59 3.67 0.59
N ILE A 148 9.36 2.37 0.44
CA ILE A 148 8.10 1.78 -0.02
C ILE A 148 7.73 0.60 0.89
N GLY A 149 6.56 0.67 1.52
CA GLY A 149 6.08 -0.32 2.47
C GLY A 149 4.75 -0.96 2.07
N PHE A 150 4.63 -2.26 2.28
CA PHE A 150 3.37 -2.99 2.14
C PHE A 150 2.99 -3.73 3.41
N VAL A 151 1.71 -3.85 3.70
CA VAL A 151 1.27 -4.78 4.76
C VAL A 151 1.51 -6.21 4.29
N ILE A 152 1.03 -6.55 3.08
CA ILE A 152 1.02 -7.91 2.55
C ILE A 152 1.76 -7.98 1.22
N ARG A 153 2.71 -8.91 1.09
CA ARG A 153 3.28 -9.34 -0.21
C ARG A 153 2.62 -10.63 -0.67
N LYS A 154 2.08 -10.65 -1.88
CA LYS A 154 1.49 -11.85 -2.51
C LYS A 154 2.25 -12.22 -3.77
N GLY A 155 2.87 -13.41 -3.77
CA GLY A 155 3.73 -13.85 -4.87
C GLY A 155 5.01 -13.02 -4.97
N ASP A 156 5.55 -12.89 -6.19
CA ASP A 156 6.84 -12.25 -6.47
C ASP A 156 6.67 -10.99 -7.32
N PRO A 157 6.19 -9.88 -6.72
CA PRO A 157 6.02 -8.63 -7.45
C PRO A 157 7.35 -8.05 -7.92
N VAL A 158 7.31 -7.38 -9.06
CA VAL A 158 8.47 -6.71 -9.65
C VAL A 158 8.30 -5.21 -9.52
N LEU A 159 9.12 -4.58 -8.69
CA LEU A 159 9.18 -3.13 -8.51
C LEU A 159 10.52 -2.56 -8.98
N LYS A 160 10.48 -1.33 -9.49
CA LYS A 160 11.67 -0.58 -9.92
C LYS A 160 12.56 -0.12 -8.78
N LEU A 161 11.99 0.00 -7.58
CA LEU A 161 12.70 0.41 -6.37
C LEU A 161 12.61 -0.70 -5.32
N PRO A 162 13.58 -0.77 -4.39
CA PRO A 162 13.47 -1.60 -3.21
C PRO A 162 12.18 -1.30 -2.45
N TYR A 163 11.65 -2.33 -1.81
CA TYR A 163 10.45 -2.21 -0.99
C TYR A 163 10.54 -3.18 0.19
N SER A 164 9.76 -2.87 1.20
CA SER A 164 9.63 -3.65 2.41
C SER A 164 8.19 -4.11 2.60
N TYR A 165 7.97 -5.22 3.30
CA TYR A 165 6.64 -5.74 3.59
C TYR A 165 6.58 -6.33 5.01
N LEU A 166 5.41 -6.33 5.66
CA LEU A 166 5.29 -6.95 6.99
C LEU A 166 5.23 -8.48 6.90
N VAL A 167 4.40 -8.99 6.00
CA VAL A 167 4.18 -10.44 5.82
C VAL A 167 4.11 -10.79 4.34
N SER A 168 4.58 -11.99 3.99
CA SER A 168 4.31 -12.58 2.67
C SER A 168 3.35 -13.75 2.79
N ILE A 169 2.49 -13.91 1.80
CA ILE A 169 1.45 -14.94 1.79
C ILE A 169 1.42 -15.74 0.50
N GLU A 170 0.94 -16.97 0.64
CA GLU A 170 0.46 -17.83 -0.45
C GLU A 170 -1.04 -18.07 -0.27
N VAL A 171 -1.78 -18.09 -1.38
CA VAL A 171 -3.24 -18.28 -1.39
C VAL A 171 -3.55 -19.53 -2.20
N THR A 172 -3.98 -20.58 -1.50
CA THR A 172 -4.53 -21.81 -2.09
C THR A 172 -6.02 -21.86 -1.76
N ASP A 173 -6.53 -22.99 -1.28
CA ASP A 173 -7.81 -23.13 -0.56
C ASP A 173 -7.84 -22.40 0.81
N LEU A 174 -6.69 -21.94 1.30
CA LEU A 174 -6.52 -21.14 2.51
C LEU A 174 -5.35 -20.16 2.34
N VAL A 175 -5.21 -19.18 3.24
CA VAL A 175 -4.04 -18.30 3.28
C VAL A 175 -2.95 -18.89 4.18
N ARG A 176 -1.73 -18.96 3.66
CA ARG A 176 -0.53 -19.32 4.44
C ARG A 176 0.39 -18.12 4.52
N VAL A 177 0.88 -17.80 5.72
CA VAL A 177 1.96 -16.83 5.89
C VAL A 177 3.28 -17.54 5.68
N ILE A 178 4.03 -17.13 4.67
CA ILE A 178 5.27 -17.77 4.22
C ILE A 178 6.49 -17.15 4.90
N ASP A 179 6.48 -15.83 5.07
CA ASP A 179 7.57 -15.09 5.70
C ASP A 179 7.04 -13.86 6.45
N LYS A 180 7.81 -13.39 7.43
CA LYS A 180 7.52 -12.19 8.22
C LYS A 180 8.81 -11.38 8.39
N CYS A 181 8.80 -10.11 8.01
CA CYS A 181 9.93 -9.24 8.30
C CYS A 181 10.01 -8.98 9.81
N SER A 182 11.19 -9.18 10.39
CA SER A 182 11.45 -9.16 11.85
C SER A 182 11.58 -7.75 12.41
#